data_AF-A0A971KMB6-F1
#
_entry.id   AF-A0A971KMB6-F1
#
_cell.length_a   1.000
_cell.length_b   1.000
_cell.length_c   1.000
_cell.angle_alpha   90.00
_cell.angle_beta   90.00
_cell.angle_gamma   90.00
#
_symmetry.space_group_name_H-M   'P 1'
#
loop_
_entity.id
_entity.type
_entity.pdbx_description
1 polymer ?
#
loop_
_entity_poly.entity_id
_entity_poly.type
_entity_poly.pdbx_seq_one_letter_code
_entity_poly.pdbx_strand_id
1 'polypeptide(L)'
;MKEKIYYKVFTKELKSLGLRKNPNILTFIPQKWYYLEKDQIREGVSDFGGIWVCRSIGGANTLTNYMLNKHNIETRAFIVLIDNILYSNSYRLKTNGIYLKEEINLLDTAKNKILYKQ
;
A
#
# COMPACT_ATOMS: atom_id res chain seq x y z
N MET A 1 4.26 -16.39 18.19
CA MET A 1 4.55 -15.01 17.70
C MET A 1 3.32 -14.52 16.96
N LYS A 2 2.79 -13.33 17.27
CA LYS A 2 1.66 -12.76 16.50
C LYS A 2 2.19 -12.32 15.14
N GLU A 3 1.61 -12.84 14.06
CA GLU A 3 1.88 -12.37 12.70
C GLU A 3 1.55 -10.87 12.62
N LYS A 4 2.53 -10.05 12.22
CA LYS A 4 2.37 -8.60 12.18
C LYS A 4 1.71 -8.22 10.86
N ILE A 5 0.50 -7.69 10.95
CA ILE A 5 -0.36 -7.36 9.81
C ILE A 5 0.01 -5.98 9.26
N TYR A 6 0.14 -5.90 7.93
CA TYR A 6 0.35 -4.65 7.20
C TYR A 6 -0.72 -4.46 6.13
N TYR A 7 -0.78 -3.26 5.56
CA TYR A 7 -1.80 -2.91 4.59
C TYR A 7 -1.19 -2.33 3.34
N LYS A 8 -1.70 -2.69 2.17
CA LYS A 8 -1.29 -2.06 0.91
C LYS A 8 -2.50 -1.63 0.11
N VAL A 9 -2.41 -0.42 -0.42
CA VAL A 9 -3.44 0.18 -1.25
C VAL A 9 -2.93 0.22 -2.69
N PHE A 10 -3.78 -0.18 -3.61
CA PHE A 10 -3.53 -0.28 -5.05
C PHE A 10 -4.60 0.50 -5.82
N THR A 11 -4.36 0.75 -7.11
CA THR A 11 -5.47 1.13 -8.02
C THR A 11 -6.45 -0.04 -8.17
N LYS A 12 -7.59 0.21 -8.80
CA LYS A 12 -8.59 -0.82 -9.11
C LYS A 12 -8.01 -1.98 -9.92
N GLU A 13 -7.05 -1.69 -10.79
CA GLU A 13 -6.31 -2.65 -11.64
C GLU A 13 -5.11 -3.28 -10.92
N LEU A 14 -5.04 -3.19 -9.58
CA LEU A 14 -3.96 -3.75 -8.75
C LEU A 14 -2.56 -3.21 -9.11
N LYS A 15 -2.49 -1.97 -9.59
CA LYS A 15 -1.23 -1.26 -9.80
C LYS A 15 -0.82 -0.54 -8.53
N SER A 16 0.49 -0.47 -8.27
CA SER A 16 1.00 0.34 -7.15
C SER A 16 0.66 1.82 -7.34
N LEU A 17 0.18 2.51 -6.29
CA LEU A 17 -0.21 3.94 -6.30
C LEU A 17 0.96 4.94 -6.47
N GLY A 18 2.08 4.48 -6.98
CA GLY A 18 3.29 5.26 -7.16
C GLY A 18 4.43 4.79 -6.27
N LEU A 19 5.54 4.48 -6.91
CA LEU A 19 6.84 4.87 -6.41
C LEU A 19 7.14 6.16 -7.17
N ARG A 20 7.16 7.31 -6.48
CA ARG A 20 7.43 8.61 -7.12
C ARG A 20 8.76 8.45 -7.89
N LYS A 21 8.72 8.51 -9.24
CA LYS A 21 9.85 8.29 -10.16
C LYS A 21 10.33 6.85 -10.42
N ASN A 22 9.60 5.79 -10.04
CA ASN A 22 9.94 4.43 -10.51
C ASN A 22 9.28 4.16 -11.87
N PRO A 23 10.05 3.87 -12.94
CA PRO A 23 9.49 3.52 -14.24
C PRO A 23 8.70 2.20 -14.26
N ASN A 24 8.88 1.34 -13.24
CA ASN A 24 8.26 0.02 -13.19
C ASN A 24 7.01 0.03 -12.29
N ILE A 25 5.85 0.24 -12.91
CA ILE A 25 4.56 0.05 -12.24
C ILE A 25 4.31 -1.44 -12.10
N LEU A 26 4.52 -1.97 -10.88
CA LEU A 26 4.22 -3.36 -10.56
C LEU A 26 2.71 -3.59 -10.53
N THR A 27 2.28 -4.66 -11.19
CA THR A 27 0.93 -5.23 -11.08
C THR A 27 0.98 -6.47 -10.20
N PHE A 28 0.04 -6.57 -9.26
CA PHE A 28 0.03 -7.61 -8.25
C PHE A 28 -1.16 -8.57 -8.46
N ILE A 29 -0.93 -9.85 -8.19
CA ILE A 29 -1.93 -10.91 -8.19
C ILE A 29 -2.16 -11.32 -6.73
N PRO A 30 -3.41 -11.43 -6.26
CA PRO A 30 -3.71 -11.93 -4.92
C PRO A 30 -3.10 -13.32 -4.66
N GLN A 31 -2.80 -13.62 -3.39
CA GLN A 31 -2.26 -14.91 -2.93
C GLN A 31 -0.92 -15.32 -3.56
N LYS A 32 -0.10 -14.33 -3.93
CA LYS A 32 1.27 -14.55 -4.40
C LYS A 32 2.25 -13.64 -3.68
N TRP A 33 3.46 -14.18 -3.48
CA TRP A 33 4.61 -13.38 -3.06
C TRP A 33 5.14 -12.58 -4.25
N TYR A 34 5.41 -11.32 -3.98
CA TYR A 34 6.06 -10.40 -4.90
C TYR A 34 7.33 -9.90 -4.26
N TYR A 35 8.45 -10.11 -4.93
CA TYR A 35 9.75 -9.59 -4.54
C TYR A 35 10.21 -8.58 -5.58
N LEU A 36 10.92 -7.56 -5.12
CA LEU A 36 11.73 -6.73 -6.01
C LEU A 36 13.04 -7.43 -6.31
N GLU A 37 13.50 -7.27 -7.55
CA GLU A 37 14.86 -7.64 -7.92
C GLU A 37 15.87 -6.83 -7.11
N LYS A 38 17.04 -7.42 -6.81
CA LYS A 38 18.04 -6.83 -5.90
C LYS A 38 18.55 -5.47 -6.39
N ASP A 39 18.65 -5.27 -7.69
CA ASP A 39 19.06 -4.02 -8.34
C ASP A 39 18.02 -2.89 -8.18
N GLN A 40 16.76 -3.24 -7.88
CA GLN A 40 15.67 -2.31 -7.60
C GLN A 40 15.56 -1.94 -6.11
N ILE A 41 16.45 -2.45 -5.27
CA ILE A 41 16.49 -2.18 -3.84
C ILE A 41 17.70 -1.28 -3.53
N ARG A 42 17.44 -0.07 -3.06
CA ARG A 42 18.46 0.76 -2.40
C ARG A 42 18.09 0.94 -0.95
N GLU A 43 18.90 0.36 -0.06
CA GLU A 43 18.78 0.55 1.38
C GLU A 43 19.07 2.02 1.76
N GLY A 44 18.42 2.52 2.80
CA GLY A 44 18.62 3.89 3.28
C GLY A 44 18.03 5.02 2.42
N VAL A 45 17.62 4.78 1.18
CA VAL A 45 17.01 5.80 0.31
C VAL A 45 15.49 5.80 0.46
N SER A 46 14.89 6.89 0.98
CA SER A 46 13.44 6.98 1.20
C SER A 46 12.63 7.08 -0.09
N ASP A 47 13.21 7.60 -1.16
CA ASP A 47 12.46 7.99 -2.36
C ASP A 47 12.60 6.97 -3.51
N PHE A 48 13.44 5.96 -3.36
CA PHE A 48 13.76 5.01 -4.42
C PHE A 48 13.84 3.56 -3.91
N GLY A 49 13.30 2.65 -4.72
CA GLY A 49 13.31 1.21 -4.47
C GLY A 49 12.44 0.77 -3.28
N GLY A 50 11.97 -0.47 -3.30
CA GLY A 50 11.14 -1.04 -2.25
C GLY A 50 9.62 -0.98 -2.51
N ILE A 51 8.88 -1.88 -1.88
CA ILE A 51 7.43 -1.95 -1.91
C ILE A 51 6.91 -1.27 -0.64
N TRP A 52 6.14 -0.19 -0.79
CA TRP A 52 5.56 0.52 0.35
C TRP A 52 4.27 -0.11 0.84
N VAL A 53 4.15 -0.21 2.16
CA VAL A 53 2.97 -0.68 2.90
C VAL A 53 2.66 0.27 4.07
N CYS A 54 1.39 0.39 4.42
CA CYS A 54 0.90 1.10 5.60
C CYS A 54 0.99 0.22 6.85
N ARG A 55 1.32 0.84 7.98
CA ARG A 55 1.47 0.17 9.29
C ARG A 55 0.14 -0.11 10.00
N SER A 56 -0.92 0.56 9.57
CA SER A 56 -2.24 0.49 10.20
C SER A 56 -3.34 0.64 9.16
N ILE A 57 -4.53 0.14 9.50
CA ILE A 57 -5.73 0.30 8.67
C ILE A 57 -6.10 1.78 8.50
N GLY A 58 -5.91 2.62 9.54
CA GLY A 58 -6.13 4.07 9.47
C GLY A 58 -5.22 4.76 8.46
N GLY A 59 -3.97 4.31 8.34
CA GLY A 59 -3.04 4.79 7.32
C GLY A 59 -3.47 4.41 5.90
N ALA A 60 -4.00 3.20 5.73
CA ALA A 60 -4.57 2.74 4.46
C ALA A 60 -5.83 3.54 4.09
N ASN A 61 -6.74 3.76 5.04
CA ASN A 61 -7.93 4.62 4.87
C ASN A 61 -7.57 6.04 4.44
N THR A 62 -6.56 6.62 5.09
CA THR A 62 -6.08 7.96 4.74
C THR A 62 -5.55 8.01 3.31
N LEU A 63 -4.82 6.97 2.88
CA LEU A 63 -4.30 6.87 1.52
C LEU A 63 -5.42 6.69 0.49
N THR A 64 -6.38 5.80 0.74
CA THR A 64 -7.56 5.60 -0.10
C THR A 64 -8.34 6.91 -0.29
N ASN A 65 -8.63 7.62 0.81
CA ASN A 65 -9.31 8.91 0.75
C ASN A 65 -8.49 9.98 0.02
N TYR A 66 -7.17 10.00 0.20
CA TYR A 66 -6.30 10.93 -0.52
C TYR A 66 -6.32 10.68 -2.04
N MET A 67 -6.24 9.42 -2.46
CA MET A 67 -6.30 9.05 -3.88
C MET A 67 -7.66 9.40 -4.51
N LEU A 68 -8.76 9.11 -3.80
CA LEU A 68 -10.09 9.45 -4.27
C LEU A 68 -10.29 10.97 -4.34
N ASN A 69 -10.08 11.70 -3.24
CA ASN A 69 -10.42 13.12 -3.17
C ASN A 69 -9.50 14.03 -3.98
N LYS A 70 -8.20 13.68 -4.07
CA LYS A 70 -7.21 14.55 -4.74
C LYS A 70 -6.96 14.16 -6.19
N HIS A 71 -7.04 12.87 -6.51
CA HIS A 71 -6.70 12.35 -7.83
C HIS A 71 -7.88 11.71 -8.57
N ASN A 72 -9.05 11.60 -7.93
CA ASN A 72 -10.23 10.91 -8.47
C ASN A 72 -9.94 9.45 -8.86
N ILE A 73 -9.07 8.78 -8.08
CA ILE A 73 -8.68 7.38 -8.31
C ILE A 73 -9.32 6.50 -7.24
N GLU A 74 -10.18 5.58 -7.67
CA GLU A 74 -10.65 4.48 -6.84
C GLU A 74 -9.52 3.51 -6.51
N THR A 75 -9.53 2.99 -5.28
CA THR A 75 -8.47 2.10 -4.79
C THR A 75 -9.02 0.83 -4.19
N ARG A 76 -8.21 -0.22 -4.25
CA ARG A 76 -8.41 -1.48 -3.51
C ARG A 76 -7.37 -1.60 -2.42
N ALA A 77 -7.71 -2.23 -1.30
CA ALA A 77 -6.80 -2.39 -0.18
C ALA A 77 -6.72 -3.84 0.25
N PHE A 78 -5.53 -4.26 0.67
CA PHE A 78 -5.27 -5.63 1.09
C PHE A 78 -4.53 -5.66 2.42
N ILE A 79 -4.84 -6.67 3.22
CA ILE A 79 -3.92 -7.18 4.25
C ILE A 79 -2.76 -7.85 3.53
N VAL A 80 -1.54 -7.47 3.92
CA VAL A 80 -0.32 -8.02 3.36
C VAL A 80 0.62 -8.52 4.45
N LEU A 81 1.34 -9.59 4.11
CA LEU A 81 2.57 -9.97 4.82
C LEU A 81 3.74 -9.29 4.14
N ILE A 82 4.81 -9.06 4.90
CA ILE A 82 6.04 -8.49 4.37
C ILE A 82 7.19 -9.44 4.66
N ASP A 83 8.21 -9.36 3.81
CA ASP A 83 9.50 -9.99 4.08
C ASP A 83 10.39 -9.01 4.89
N ASN A 84 11.54 -8.61 4.37
CA ASN A 84 12.48 -7.75 5.08
C ASN A 84 12.06 -6.29 5.07
N ILE A 85 12.22 -5.60 6.21
CA ILE A 85 12.02 -4.14 6.31
C ILE A 85 13.28 -3.45 5.81
N LEU A 86 13.16 -2.70 4.72
CA LEU A 86 14.26 -1.94 4.12
C LEU A 86 14.35 -0.51 4.67
N TYR A 87 13.20 0.05 5.07
CA TYR A 87 13.10 1.39 5.63
C TYR A 87 11.76 1.54 6.37
N SER A 88 11.73 2.38 7.40
CA SER A 88 10.50 2.67 8.13
C SER A 88 10.41 4.15 8.46
N ASN A 89 9.20 4.70 8.41
CA ASN A 89 8.88 5.97 9.04
C ASN A 89 7.60 5.84 9.87
N SER A 90 7.12 6.97 10.40
CA SER A 90 5.90 7.03 11.21
C SER A 90 4.65 6.59 10.44
N TYR A 91 4.66 6.69 9.11
CA TYR A 91 3.49 6.48 8.26
C TYR A 91 3.49 5.12 7.52
N ARG A 92 4.63 4.71 6.94
CA ARG A 92 4.77 3.53 6.08
C ARG A 92 6.05 2.76 6.33
N LEU A 93 6.03 1.49 5.94
CA LEU A 93 7.22 0.64 5.82
C LEU A 93 7.52 0.41 4.35
N LYS A 94 8.81 0.27 4.07
CA LYS A 94 9.36 -0.15 2.80
C LYS A 94 9.90 -1.56 2.98
N THR A 95 9.51 -2.47 2.10
CA THR A 95 9.95 -3.87 2.13
C THR A 95 10.45 -4.33 0.77
N ASN A 96 11.29 -5.36 0.74
CA ASN A 96 11.70 -6.02 -0.49
C ASN A 96 10.62 -6.93 -1.07
N GLY A 97 9.67 -7.39 -0.24
CA GLY A 97 8.64 -8.31 -0.69
C GLY A 97 7.34 -8.26 0.09
N ILE A 98 6.24 -8.55 -0.61
CA ILE A 98 4.91 -8.62 -0.02
C ILE A 98 4.15 -9.87 -0.47
N TYR A 99 3.25 -10.35 0.38
CA TYR A 99 2.23 -11.32 0.03
C TYR A 99 0.85 -10.71 0.19
N LEU A 100 0.05 -10.70 -0.89
CA LEU A 100 -1.33 -10.20 -0.84
C LEU A 100 -2.24 -11.28 -0.25
N LYS A 101 -2.54 -11.17 1.05
CA LYS A 101 -3.28 -12.20 1.79
C LYS A 101 -4.78 -12.11 1.56
N GLU A 102 -5.37 -10.96 1.82
CA GLU A 102 -6.83 -10.78 1.84
C GLU A 102 -7.18 -9.35 1.41
N GLU A 103 -8.21 -9.20 0.58
CA GLU A 103 -8.76 -7.89 0.25
C GLU A 103 -9.65 -7.39 1.38
N ILE A 104 -9.54 -6.11 1.71
CA ILE A 104 -10.36 -5.46 2.74
C ILE A 104 -11.15 -4.30 2.17
N ASN A 105 -12.37 -4.15 2.67
CA ASN A 105 -13.20 -3.01 2.33
C ASN A 105 -12.91 -1.85 3.29
N LEU A 106 -12.38 -0.76 2.74
CA LEU A 106 -12.05 0.46 3.48
C LEU A 106 -13.13 1.55 3.34
N LEU A 107 -14.10 1.37 2.44
CA LEU A 107 -15.02 2.43 2.02
C LEU A 107 -16.18 2.67 3.00
N ASP A 108 -16.35 1.87 4.05
CA ASP A 108 -17.39 2.09 5.07
C ASP A 108 -17.12 3.31 5.96
N THR A 109 -15.88 3.82 5.98
CA THR A 109 -15.57 5.07 6.71
C THR A 109 -15.73 6.33 5.87
N ALA A 110 -15.80 6.22 4.54
CA ALA A 110 -15.88 7.36 3.61
C ALA A 110 -17.32 7.88 3.42
N LYS A 111 -18.31 6.97 3.38
CA LYS A 111 -19.73 7.36 3.23
C LYS A 111 -20.28 8.12 4.45
N ASN A 112 -19.78 7.82 5.65
CA ASN A 112 -20.23 8.47 6.88
C ASN A 112 -19.79 9.93 7.04
N LYS A 113 -18.92 10.49 6.18
CA LYS A 113 -18.58 11.94 6.21
C LYS A 113 -19.39 12.79 5.24
N ILE A 114 -20.02 12.20 4.23
CA ILE A 114 -20.82 12.92 3.24
C ILE A 114 -22.26 13.09 3.74
N LEU A 115 -22.76 12.19 4.60
CA LEU A 115 -24.12 12.24 5.14
C LEU A 115 -24.37 13.27 6.25
N TYR A 116 -23.33 13.87 6.85
CA TYR A 116 -23.49 14.90 7.91
C TYR A 116 -23.14 16.33 7.42
N LYS A 117 -23.15 16.55 6.10
CA LYS A 117 -22.97 17.88 5.48
C LYS A 117 -24.20 18.32 4.65
N GLN A 118 -25.39 17.85 5.02
CA GLN A 118 -26.65 18.42 4.54
C GLN A 118 -27.34 19.15 5.68
#